data_AF-A0A971HYS0-F1
#
_entry.id   AF-A0A971HYS0-F1
#
_cell.length_a   1.000
_cell.length_b   1.000
_cell.length_c   1.000
_cell.angle_alpha   90.00
_cell.angle_beta   90.00
_cell.angle_gamma   90.00
#
_symmetry.space_group_name_H-M   'P 1'
#
loop_
_entity.id
_entity.type
_entity.pdbx_description
1 polymer ?
#
loop_
_entity_poly.entity_id
_entity_poly.type
_entity_poly.pdbx_seq_one_letter_code
_entity_poly.pdbx_strand_id
1 'polypeptide(L)'
;MTKFTSIGKSVRQKDGRARVTGKAKYYADFILPGMLQARILRSPYPAADITSIDISEAQKYPGVHLVMTHENYPKAFRKSLYYVGDLVAAVVADDETIAKKALSLIKVEYTKKKPVLSLEDAIKEGAPQVFE
;
A
#
# COMPACT_ATOMS: atom_id res chain seq x y z
N MET A 1 -12.58 -5.29 -51.40
CA MET A 1 -12.08 -5.21 -50.01
C MET A 1 -12.46 -3.86 -49.42
N THR A 2 -13.16 -3.84 -48.30
CA THR A 2 -13.64 -2.61 -47.67
C THR A 2 -12.46 -1.80 -47.13
N LYS A 3 -12.32 -0.55 -47.56
CA LYS A 3 -11.21 0.31 -47.14
C LYS A 3 -11.49 0.86 -45.74
N PHE A 4 -10.81 0.32 -44.74
CA PHE A 4 -10.99 0.76 -43.35
C PHE A 4 -10.47 2.19 -43.11
N THR A 5 -11.17 2.96 -42.30
CA THR A 5 -10.79 4.34 -41.98
C THR A 5 -9.58 4.39 -41.05
N SER A 6 -9.43 3.41 -40.15
CA SER A 6 -8.44 3.46 -39.05
C SER A 6 -7.54 2.23 -38.93
N ILE A 7 -7.92 1.08 -39.51
CA ILE A 7 -7.12 -0.15 -39.44
C ILE A 7 -5.92 -0.05 -40.39
N GLY A 8 -4.71 -0.31 -39.89
CA GLY A 8 -3.47 -0.30 -40.67
C GLY A 8 -2.95 1.11 -41.03
N LYS A 9 -3.46 2.17 -40.39
CA LYS A 9 -3.03 3.55 -40.64
C LYS A 9 -2.35 4.17 -39.44
N SER A 10 -1.36 5.02 -39.69
CA SER A 10 -0.81 5.90 -38.67
C SER A 10 -1.85 6.96 -38.29
N VAL A 11 -2.51 6.77 -37.15
CA VAL A 11 -3.54 7.67 -36.63
C VAL A 11 -3.04 8.41 -35.40
N ARG A 12 -3.49 9.65 -35.24
CA ARG A 12 -3.12 10.45 -34.07
C ARG A 12 -3.74 9.87 -32.79
N GLN A 13 -2.93 9.72 -31.74
CA GLN A 13 -3.41 9.33 -30.42
C GLN A 13 -4.28 10.45 -29.82
N LYS A 14 -5.54 10.12 -29.50
CA LYS A 14 -6.53 11.07 -28.98
C LYS A 14 -6.07 11.79 -27.72
N ASP A 15 -5.53 11.03 -26.76
CA ASP A 15 -5.12 11.56 -25.46
C ASP A 15 -3.70 12.12 -25.46
N GLY A 16 -2.97 11.97 -26.57
CA GLY A 16 -1.54 12.31 -26.66
C GLY A 16 -1.29 13.78 -26.33
N ARG A 17 -2.11 14.70 -26.86
CA ARG A 17 -1.95 16.14 -26.61
C ARG A 17 -2.14 16.49 -25.14
N ALA A 18 -3.14 15.92 -24.47
CA ALA A 18 -3.42 16.22 -23.06
C ALA A 18 -2.28 15.74 -22.16
N ARG A 19 -1.71 14.56 -22.44
CA ARG A 19 -0.57 14.00 -21.70
C ARG A 19 0.69 14.84 -21.85
N VAL A 20 1.08 15.21 -23.08
CA VAL A 20 2.32 15.98 -23.32
C VAL A 20 2.23 17.45 -22.90
N THR A 21 1.02 17.97 -22.66
CA THR A 21 0.81 19.36 -22.22
C THR A 21 0.51 19.47 -20.71
N GLY A 22 0.53 18.37 -19.97
CA GLY A 22 0.17 18.36 -18.54
C GLY A 22 -1.31 18.67 -18.27
N LYS A 23 -2.18 18.59 -19.29
CA LYS A 23 -3.64 18.83 -19.15
C LYS A 23 -4.41 17.57 -18.78
N ALA A 24 -3.80 16.39 -18.93
CA ALA A 24 -4.39 15.15 -18.44
C ALA A 24 -4.42 15.18 -16.91
N LYS A 25 -5.59 14.92 -16.32
CA LYS A 25 -5.75 14.80 -14.87
C LYS A 25 -5.60 13.33 -14.45
N TYR A 26 -4.88 13.11 -13.38
CA TYR A 26 -4.66 11.84 -12.71
C TYR A 26 -5.22 11.90 -11.30
N TYR A 27 -5.29 10.76 -10.61
CA TYR A 27 -5.85 10.67 -9.26
C TYR A 27 -5.24 11.66 -8.26
N ALA A 28 -3.93 11.92 -8.38
CA ALA A 28 -3.22 12.86 -7.51
C ALA A 28 -3.55 14.34 -7.77
N ASP A 29 -4.18 14.67 -8.91
CA ASP A 29 -4.53 16.05 -9.28
C ASP A 29 -5.90 16.47 -8.73
N PHE A 30 -6.65 15.55 -8.14
CA PHE A 30 -7.96 15.84 -7.55
C PHE A 30 -7.79 16.29 -6.10
N ILE A 31 -8.39 17.45 -5.79
CA ILE A 31 -8.52 17.97 -4.43
C ILE A 31 -10.00 18.22 -4.19
N LEU A 32 -10.57 17.53 -3.20
CA LEU A 32 -11.97 17.66 -2.82
C LEU A 32 -12.09 18.35 -1.47
N PRO A 33 -13.16 19.14 -1.22
CA PRO A 33 -13.42 19.71 0.09
C PRO A 33 -13.51 18.61 1.15
N GLY A 34 -12.74 18.73 2.23
CA GLY A 34 -12.69 17.75 3.32
C GLY A 34 -11.96 16.45 2.99
N MET A 35 -11.17 16.39 1.90
CA MET A 35 -10.40 15.20 1.54
C MET A 35 -9.31 14.91 2.58
N LEU A 36 -9.40 13.74 3.21
CA LEU A 36 -8.34 13.21 4.07
C LEU A 36 -7.28 12.47 3.24
N GLN A 37 -6.08 12.37 3.79
CA GLN A 37 -4.94 11.66 3.21
C GLN A 37 -4.58 10.45 4.06
N ALA A 38 -4.39 9.31 3.40
CA ALA A 38 -4.00 8.07 4.05
C ALA A 38 -2.56 7.68 3.68
N ARG A 39 -1.79 7.18 4.64
CA ARG A 39 -0.47 6.59 4.40
C ARG A 39 -0.36 5.26 5.13
N ILE A 40 0.44 4.34 4.56
CA ILE A 40 0.55 2.96 5.01
C ILE A 40 1.96 2.70 5.54
N LEU A 41 2.05 2.15 6.76
CA LEU A 41 3.26 1.51 7.27
C LEU A 41 3.37 0.13 6.62
N ARG A 42 4.52 -0.14 6.01
CA ARG A 42 4.76 -1.37 5.27
C ARG A 42 5.83 -2.22 5.93
N SER A 43 5.71 -3.53 5.79
CA SER A 43 6.68 -4.50 6.28
C SER A 43 8.04 -4.29 5.61
N PRO A 44 9.14 -4.17 6.37
CA PRO A 44 10.48 -4.21 5.81
C PRO A 44 11.00 -5.64 5.60
N TYR A 45 10.24 -6.67 6.04
CA TYR A 45 10.68 -8.06 6.07
C TYR A 45 9.94 -8.93 5.06
N PRO A 46 10.63 -9.89 4.42
CA PRO A 46 10.02 -10.79 3.44
C PRO A 46 9.09 -11.83 4.07
N ALA A 47 9.25 -12.15 5.36
CA ALA A 47 8.32 -12.96 6.13
C ALA A 47 8.49 -12.62 7.61
N ALA A 48 7.43 -12.25 8.30
CA ALA A 48 7.46 -11.93 9.73
C ALA A 48 6.06 -12.00 10.34
N ASP A 49 5.99 -12.14 11.65
CA ASP A 49 4.76 -11.91 12.41
C ASP A 49 4.91 -10.64 13.24
N ILE A 50 3.86 -9.84 13.31
CA ILE A 50 3.80 -8.69 14.23
C ILE A 50 3.63 -9.24 15.65
N THR A 51 4.60 -9.05 16.52
CA THR A 51 4.52 -9.50 17.93
C THR A 51 3.74 -8.51 18.77
N SER A 52 4.03 -7.22 18.58
CA SER A 52 3.37 -6.12 19.27
C SER A 52 3.33 -4.90 18.35
N ILE A 53 2.31 -4.06 18.52
CA ILE A 53 2.17 -2.79 17.83
C ILE A 53 1.62 -1.73 18.78
N ASP A 54 2.33 -0.60 18.91
CA ASP A 54 1.89 0.56 19.67
C ASP A 54 1.55 1.70 18.71
N ILE A 55 0.28 2.11 18.74
CA ILE A 55 -0.30 3.19 17.92
C ILE A 55 -0.69 4.41 18.75
N SER A 56 -0.44 4.42 20.06
CA SER A 56 -0.98 5.41 20.98
C SER A 56 -0.54 6.85 20.65
N GLU A 57 0.75 7.03 20.33
CA GLU A 57 1.29 8.33 19.92
C GLU A 57 0.78 8.79 18.55
N ALA A 58 0.61 7.86 17.61
CA ALA A 58 0.05 8.16 16.29
C ALA A 58 -1.42 8.58 16.38
N GLN A 59 -2.21 7.93 17.23
CA GLN A 59 -3.63 8.24 17.43
C GLN A 59 -3.85 9.62 18.07
N LYS A 60 -2.94 10.06 18.95
CA LYS A 60 -3.02 11.37 19.61
C LYS A 60 -2.47 12.51 18.75
N TYR A 61 -1.81 12.20 17.64
CA TYR A 61 -1.16 13.22 16.83
C TYR A 61 -2.21 14.16 16.19
N PRO A 62 -2.06 15.50 16.31
CA PRO A 62 -3.04 16.44 15.80
C PRO A 62 -3.34 16.27 14.31
N GLY A 63 -4.63 16.24 13.96
CA GLY A 63 -5.12 16.05 12.59
C GLY A 63 -5.16 14.60 12.12
N VAL A 64 -4.85 13.62 12.97
CA VAL A 64 -5.12 12.20 12.71
C VAL A 64 -6.56 11.88 13.06
N HIS A 65 -7.25 11.21 12.14
CA HIS A 65 -8.65 10.79 12.30
C HIS A 65 -8.78 9.29 12.55
N LEU A 66 -7.85 8.49 12.00
CA LEU A 66 -7.91 7.04 12.11
C LEU A 66 -6.52 6.41 12.02
N VAL A 67 -6.28 5.40 12.87
CA VAL A 67 -5.14 4.48 12.75
C VAL A 67 -5.67 3.05 12.67
N MET A 68 -5.34 2.35 11.60
CA MET A 68 -5.79 0.98 11.31
C MET A 68 -4.63 0.00 11.45
N THR A 69 -4.87 -1.13 12.12
CA THR A 69 -3.93 -2.24 12.31
C THR A 69 -4.69 -3.57 12.23
N HIS A 70 -3.97 -4.68 12.39
CA HIS A 70 -4.59 -6.00 12.49
C HIS A 70 -5.47 -6.18 13.74
N GLU A 71 -5.27 -5.38 14.80
CA GLU A 71 -6.02 -5.50 16.05
C GLU A 71 -7.44 -4.93 15.94
N ASN A 72 -7.62 -3.83 15.21
CA ASN A 72 -8.92 -3.16 15.05
C ASN A 72 -9.57 -3.38 13.67
N TYR A 73 -8.79 -3.72 12.62
CA TYR A 73 -9.29 -4.02 11.28
C TYR A 73 -8.74 -5.35 10.71
N PRO A 74 -9.02 -6.50 11.36
CA PRO A 74 -8.44 -7.80 11.00
C PRO A 74 -8.84 -8.30 9.60
N LYS A 75 -9.91 -7.76 8.99
CA LYS A 75 -10.31 -8.10 7.61
C LYS A 75 -9.38 -7.50 6.56
N ALA A 76 -8.70 -6.40 6.88
CA ALA A 76 -7.84 -5.67 5.95
C ALA A 76 -6.35 -5.81 6.30
N PHE A 77 -6.03 -5.91 7.59
CA PHE A 77 -4.66 -6.04 8.09
C PHE A 77 -4.48 -7.38 8.78
N ARG A 78 -3.37 -8.05 8.49
CA ARG A 78 -3.02 -9.35 9.05
C ARG A 78 -1.90 -9.21 10.06
N LYS A 79 -1.86 -10.12 11.02
CA LYS A 79 -0.73 -10.23 11.95
C LYS A 79 0.50 -10.85 11.27
N SER A 80 0.26 -11.82 10.39
CA SER A 80 1.27 -12.55 9.63
C SER A 80 1.55 -11.84 8.30
N LEU A 81 2.81 -11.51 8.05
CA LEU A 81 3.32 -10.75 6.92
C LEU A 81 4.13 -11.65 6.00
N TYR A 82 3.90 -11.55 4.68
CA TYR A 82 4.39 -12.55 3.72
C TYR A 82 5.35 -12.00 2.65
N TYR A 83 5.59 -10.70 2.62
CA TYR A 83 6.50 -10.06 1.67
C TYR A 83 6.94 -8.67 2.14
N VAL A 84 8.03 -8.18 1.55
CA VAL A 84 8.45 -6.78 1.75
C VAL A 84 7.42 -5.86 1.11
N GLY A 85 6.88 -4.92 1.88
CA GLY A 85 5.82 -4.03 1.42
C GLY A 85 4.42 -4.37 1.96
N ASP A 86 4.27 -5.50 2.67
CA ASP A 86 2.98 -5.95 3.20
C ASP A 86 2.39 -4.95 4.22
N LEU A 87 1.07 -4.98 4.41
CA LEU A 87 0.34 -3.97 5.18
C LEU A 87 0.49 -4.18 6.69
N VAL A 88 1.16 -3.25 7.37
CA VAL A 88 1.34 -3.30 8.83
C VAL A 88 0.30 -2.42 9.54
N ALA A 89 0.21 -1.16 9.12
CA ALA A 89 -0.74 -0.21 9.64
C ALA A 89 -1.09 0.86 8.59
N ALA A 90 -2.18 1.58 8.77
CA ALA A 90 -2.49 2.77 8.00
C ALA A 90 -2.90 3.93 8.92
N VAL A 91 -2.52 5.14 8.54
CA VAL A 91 -2.92 6.38 9.21
C VAL A 91 -3.69 7.24 8.22
N VAL A 92 -4.84 7.75 8.64
CA VAL A 92 -5.67 8.70 7.90
C VAL A 92 -5.66 10.03 8.65
N ALA A 93 -5.31 11.10 7.95
CA ALA A 93 -5.14 12.42 8.53
C ALA A 93 -5.62 13.53 7.58
N ASP A 94 -5.69 14.77 8.08
CA ASP A 94 -6.05 15.96 7.30
C ASP A 94 -5.11 16.20 6.11
N ASP A 95 -3.83 15.87 6.26
CA ASP A 95 -2.79 16.10 5.26
C ASP A 95 -1.81 14.91 5.19
N GLU A 96 -1.19 14.72 4.02
CA GLU A 96 -0.20 13.68 3.81
C GLU A 96 0.98 13.80 4.78
N THR A 97 1.44 15.01 5.07
CA THR A 97 2.57 15.28 5.95
C THR A 97 2.24 14.85 7.38
N ILE A 98 1.01 15.10 7.83
CA ILE A 98 0.50 14.67 9.14
C ILE A 98 0.47 13.14 9.17
N ALA A 99 -0.11 12.50 8.15
CA ALA A 99 -0.16 11.04 8.05
C ALA A 99 1.25 10.42 8.08
N LYS A 100 2.22 10.99 7.37
CA LYS A 100 3.63 10.55 7.38
C LYS A 100 4.28 10.69 8.75
N LYS A 101 4.09 11.82 9.43
CA LYS A 101 4.64 12.05 10.76
C LYS A 101 4.03 11.09 11.77
N ALA A 102 2.71 10.96 11.81
CA ALA A 102 2.02 10.04 12.69
C ALA A 102 2.41 8.58 12.44
N LEU A 103 2.60 8.15 11.18
CA LEU A 103 3.14 6.83 10.86
C LEU A 103 4.51 6.56 11.51
N SER A 104 5.39 7.56 11.57
CA SER A 104 6.72 7.40 12.17
C SER A 104 6.69 7.23 13.69
N LEU A 105 5.56 7.54 14.33
CA LEU A 105 5.34 7.36 15.77
C LEU A 105 4.84 5.95 16.11
N ILE A 106 4.41 5.16 15.11
CA ILE A 106 3.99 3.77 15.32
C ILE A 106 5.22 2.92 15.61
N LYS A 107 5.20 2.21 16.74
CA LYS A 107 6.26 1.27 17.11
C LYS A 107 5.78 -0.14 16.87
N VAL A 108 6.55 -0.92 16.12
CA VAL A 108 6.19 -2.29 15.78
C VAL A 108 7.35 -3.22 16.08
N GLU A 109 7.05 -4.31 16.77
CA GLU A 109 7.98 -5.40 16.98
C GLU A 109 7.61 -6.58 16.08
N TYR A 110 8.63 -7.28 15.58
CA TYR A 110 8.47 -8.36 14.61
C TYR A 110 9.26 -9.58 15.02
N THR A 111 8.66 -10.76 14.85
CA THR A 111 9.38 -12.03 14.80
C THR A 111 9.62 -12.40 13.35
N LYS A 112 10.88 -12.40 12.91
CA LYS A 112 11.24 -12.74 11.52
C LYS A 112 11.04 -14.24 11.29
N LYS A 113 10.40 -14.57 10.18
CA LYS A 113 10.23 -15.96 9.71
C LYS A 113 11.19 -16.25 8.57
N LYS A 114 11.47 -17.54 8.35
CA LYS A 114 12.21 -17.98 7.16
C LYS A 114 11.32 -17.76 5.92
N PRO A 115 11.70 -16.88 4.98
CA PRO A 115 10.91 -16.68 3.78
C PRO A 115 11.10 -17.84 2.82
N VAL A 116 10.10 -18.06 1.97
CA VAL A 116 10.17 -18.97 0.80
C VAL A 116 10.21 -18.09 -0.43
N LEU A 117 11.33 -18.11 -1.17
CA LEU A 117 11.61 -17.16 -2.26
C LEU A 117 11.61 -17.80 -3.64
N SER A 118 11.49 -19.13 -3.71
CA SER A 118 11.54 -19.90 -4.95
C SER A 118 10.46 -21.00 -4.92
N LEU A 119 10.05 -21.46 -6.10
CA LEU A 119 9.11 -22.56 -6.22
C LEU A 119 9.75 -23.87 -5.73
N GLU A 120 11.03 -24.04 -6.01
CA GLU A 120 11.83 -25.21 -5.63
C GLU A 120 11.91 -25.35 -4.10
N ASP A 121 12.05 -24.24 -3.37
CA ASP A 121 12.02 -24.25 -1.91
C ASP A 121 10.62 -24.47 -1.33
N ALA A 122 9.57 -24.05 -2.06
CA ALA A 122 8.18 -24.18 -1.63
C ALA A 122 7.66 -25.63 -1.66
N ILE A 123 8.13 -26.44 -2.61
CA ILE A 123 7.66 -27.82 -2.81
C ILE A 123 8.44 -28.84 -1.95
N LYS A 124 9.58 -28.43 -1.36
CA LYS A 124 10.38 -29.31 -0.49
C LYS A 124 9.57 -29.77 0.72
N GLU A 125 9.78 -31.02 1.11
CA GLU A 125 9.23 -31.57 2.34
C GLU A 125 9.77 -30.76 3.55
N GLY A 126 8.88 -30.31 4.42
CA GLY A 126 9.23 -29.43 5.55
C GLY A 126 9.42 -27.95 5.20
N ALA A 127 9.02 -27.51 3.99
CA ALA A 127 8.97 -26.09 3.66
C ALA A 127 8.09 -25.32 4.67
N PRO A 128 8.47 -24.08 5.07
CA PRO A 128 7.65 -23.26 5.95
C PRO A 128 6.24 -23.05 5.37
N GLN A 129 5.21 -23.28 6.17
CA GLN A 129 3.83 -22.92 5.82
C GLN A 129 3.75 -21.40 5.66
N VAL A 130 3.51 -20.93 4.44
CA VAL A 130 3.46 -19.50 4.13
C VAL A 130 2.11 -18.92 4.54
N PHE A 131 0.99 -19.50 4.10
CA PHE A 131 -0.35 -19.01 4.44
C PHE A 131 -1.00 -19.88 5.52
N GLU A 132 -1.56 -19.25 6.54
CA GLU A 132 -2.38 -19.89 7.58
C GLU A 132 -3.86 -19.93 7.18
#